data_AF-A0A842T687-F1
#
_entry.id   AF-A0A842T687-F1
#
_cell.length_a   1.000
_cell.length_b   1.000
_cell.length_c   1.000
_cell.angle_alpha   90.00
_cell.angle_beta   90.00
_cell.angle_gamma   90.00
#
_symmetry.space_group_name_H-M   'P 1'
#
loop_
_entity.id
_entity.type
_entity.pdbx_description
1 polymer ?
#
loop_
_entity_poly.entity_id
_entity_poly.type
_entity_poly.pdbx_seq_one_letter_code
_entity_poly.pdbx_strand_id
1 'polypeptide(L)' 'MEQNPETDSHWAEKAKKGEKITWAIKGNDYIANIHDGKYHNFKDK' A
#
# COMPACT_ATOMS: atom_id res chain seq x y z
N MET A 1 -5.52 -12.76 -5.75
CA MET A 1 -6.50 -12.66 -4.65
C MET A 1 -6.22 -11.39 -3.90
N GLU A 2 -7.15 -10.44 -3.90
CA GLU A 2 -7.12 -9.27 -3.01
C GLU A 2 -7.59 -9.72 -1.62
N GLN A 3 -6.82 -9.43 -0.57
CA GLN A 3 -7.11 -9.96 0.77
C GLN A 3 -8.31 -9.28 1.46
N ASN A 4 -8.84 -8.18 0.92
CA ASN A 4 -9.94 -7.44 1.53
C ASN A 4 -10.83 -6.74 0.49
N PRO A 5 -11.65 -7.50 -0.27
CA PRO A 5 -12.38 -6.99 -1.42
C PRO A 5 -13.48 -5.96 -1.11
N GLU A 6 -14.00 -5.99 0.12
CA GLU A 6 -15.08 -5.12 0.61
C GLU A 6 -14.57 -3.85 1.28
N THR A 7 -13.26 -3.61 1.30
CA THR A 7 -12.72 -2.44 1.97
C THR A 7 -12.83 -1.20 1.06
N ASP A 8 -13.45 -0.14 1.56
CA ASP A 8 -13.58 1.17 0.88
C ASP A 8 -12.40 2.12 1.18
N SER A 9 -11.26 1.55 1.57
CA SER A 9 -10.07 2.38 1.81
C SER A 9 -9.58 3.02 0.51
N HIS A 10 -8.98 4.20 0.63
CA HIS A 10 -8.31 4.88 -0.49
C HIS A 10 -7.36 3.97 -1.27
N TRP A 11 -6.67 3.06 -0.58
CA TRP A 11 -5.75 2.11 -1.21
C TRP A 11 -6.43 0.98 -1.97
N ALA A 12 -7.61 0.55 -1.52
CA ALA A 12 -8.39 -0.46 -2.22
C ALA A 12 -9.01 0.09 -3.51
N GLU A 13 -9.44 1.35 -3.52
CA GLU A 13 -9.87 2.00 -4.76
C GLU A 13 -8.73 2.04 -5.79
N LYS A 14 -7.51 2.37 -5.36
CA LYS A 14 -6.32 2.36 -6.21
C LYS A 14 -5.96 0.96 -6.73
N ALA A 15 -6.02 -0.05 -5.86
CA ALA A 15 -5.78 -1.44 -6.26
C ALA A 15 -6.82 -1.93 -7.30
N LYS A 16 -8.11 -1.61 -7.10
CA LYS A 16 -9.19 -1.91 -8.05
C LYS A 16 -8.99 -1.23 -9.42
N LYS A 17 -8.36 -0.05 -9.45
CA LYS A 17 -7.97 0.67 -10.68
C LYS A 17 -6.75 0.05 -11.38
N GLY A 18 -6.14 -1.00 -10.81
CA GLY A 18 -4.97 -1.68 -11.36
C GLY A 18 -3.63 -1.04 -10.98
N GLU A 19 -3.63 -0.11 -10.02
CA GLU A 19 -2.40 0.49 -9.53
C GLU A 19 -1.57 -0.54 -8.75
N LYS A 20 -0.26 -0.59 -9.04
CA LYS A 20 0.67 -1.48 -8.35
C LYS A 20 1.19 -0.79 -7.10
N ILE A 21 0.85 -1.37 -5.95
CA ILE A 21 1.27 -0.89 -4.64
C ILE A 21 1.96 -2.04 -3.92
N THR A 22 3.20 -1.82 -3.51
CA THR A 22 3.98 -2.77 -2.72
C THR A 22 4.23 -2.18 -1.35
N TRP A 23 3.87 -2.90 -0.28
CA TRP A 23 4.14 -2.48 1.09
C TRP A 23 5.39 -3.14 1.64
N ALA A 24 6.23 -2.36 2.34
CA ALA A 24 7.32 -2.89 3.14
C ALA A 24 6.89 -2.87 4.62
N ILE A 25 6.94 -4.04 5.25
CA ILE A 25 6.49 -4.24 6.63
C ILE A 25 7.68 -4.74 7.45
N LYS A 26 7.90 -4.14 8.63
CA LYS A 26 8.91 -4.60 9.59
C LYS A 26 8.24 -4.84 10.94
N GLY A 27 8.15 -6.11 11.36
CA GLY A 27 7.36 -6.48 12.53
C GLY A 27 5.88 -6.20 12.27
N ASN A 28 5.27 -5.35 13.09
CA ASN A 28 3.89 -4.88 12.93
C ASN A 28 3.77 -3.50 12.25
N ASP A 29 4.89 -2.88 11.87
CA ASP A 29 4.90 -1.53 11.32
C ASP A 29 4.97 -1.52 9.80
N TYR A 30 4.13 -0.69 9.18
CA TYR A 30 4.27 -0.30 7.78
C TYR A 30 5.38 0.75 7.70
N ILE A 31 6.51 0.39 7.11
CA ILE A 31 7.70 1.24 7.09
C ILE A 31 7.84 2.02 5.80
N ALA A 32 7.32 1.47 4.70
CA ALA A 32 7.33 2.14 3.41
C ALA A 32 6.28 1.54 2.46
N ASN A 33 6.01 2.24 1.37
CA ASN A 33 5.41 1.64 0.20
C ASN A 33 6.09 2.10 -1.09
N ILE A 34 5.91 1.31 -2.14
CA ILE A 34 6.20 1.69 -3.52
C ILE A 34 4.86 1.84 -4.21
N HIS A 35 4.56 3.05 -4.68
CA HIS A 35 3.38 3.35 -5.47
C HIS A 35 3.84 4.08 -6.73
N ASP A 36 3.45 3.56 -7.91
CA ASP A 36 3.83 4.15 -9.21
C ASP A 36 5.36 4.32 -9.38
N GLY A 37 6.13 3.33 -8.90
CA GLY A 37 7.59 3.36 -8.93
C GLY A 37 8.25 4.36 -7.96
N LYS A 38 7.47 5.12 -7.19
CA LYS A 38 7.98 6.06 -6.17
C LYS A 38 8.03 5.38 -4.81
N TYR A 39 9.17 5.52 -4.14
CA TYR A 39 9.37 5.03 -2.79
C TYR A 39 8.90 6.07 -1.76
N HIS A 40 7.99 5.66 -0.88
CA HIS A 40 7.47 6.46 0.21
C HIS A 40 7.89 5.84 1.54
N ASN A 41 8.77 6.51 2.29
CA ASN A 41 9.18 6.09 3.63
C ASN A 41 8.25 6.71 4.68
N PHE A 42 7.77 5.91 5.62
CA PHE A 42 6.90 6.36 6.73
C PHE A 42 7.66 6.62 8.02
N LYS A 43 8.94 6.23 8.12
CA LYS A 43 9.76 6.44 9.31
C LYS A 43 10.33 7.85 9.47
N ASP A 44 10.09 8.73 8.50
CA ASP A 44 10.65 10.10 8.45
C ASP A 44 9.62 11.17 8.86
N LYS A 45 8.54 10.80 9.56
CA LYS A 45 7.52 11.73 10.06
C LYS A 45 7.58 11.94 11.56
#